data_AF-A0A520K3G9-F1
#
_entry.id   AF-A0A520K3G9-F1
#
_cell.length_a   1.000
_cell.length_b   1.000
_cell.length_c   1.000
_cell.angle_alpha   90.00
_cell.angle_beta   90.00
_cell.angle_gamma   90.00
#
_symmetry.space_group_name_H-M   'P 1'
#
loop_
_entity.id
_entity.type
_entity.pdbx_description
1 polymer ?
#
loop_
_entity_poly.entity_id
_entity_poly.type
_entity_poly.pdbx_seq_one_letter_code
_entity_poly.pdbx_strand_id
1 'polypeptide(L)'
;IDYSLKANDTRQFFATVQNKLHFAITGQTAAEIIAARARSDKQNMGLTSWRKGPDGKILPGDVAIAKNYLDKTELDHLNRVVTMYLDYAELQAIRNKPLYMKDWIEKLNALLKFSEYEILTNAGQISHEVALALAGKEYEIFKKIQDKSYISDFDKEIERIKGGHDDAR
;
A
#
# COMPACT_ATOMS: atom_id res chain seq x y z
N ILE A 1 -4.57 27.96 5.52
CA ILE A 1 -4.29 26.51 5.62
C ILE A 1 -5.52 25.88 6.25
N ASP A 2 -6.26 25.07 5.50
CA ASP A 2 -7.56 24.45 5.84
C ASP A 2 -7.42 23.00 6.36
N TYR A 3 -6.19 22.59 6.68
CA TYR A 3 -5.87 21.26 7.16
C TYR A 3 -6.41 21.01 8.57
N SER A 4 -7.23 19.98 8.71
CA SER A 4 -7.65 19.44 10.02
C SER A 4 -7.64 17.92 9.97
N LEU A 5 -6.79 17.27 10.78
CA LEU A 5 -6.65 15.81 10.87
C LEU A 5 -7.98 15.05 11.12
N LYS A 6 -8.97 15.73 11.68
CA LYS A 6 -10.29 15.16 12.02
C LYS A 6 -11.39 15.55 11.04
N ALA A 7 -11.12 16.46 10.09
CA ALA A 7 -12.11 16.87 9.10
C ALA A 7 -12.29 15.78 8.03
N ASN A 8 -13.53 15.58 7.62
CA ASN A 8 -13.88 14.67 6.54
C ASN A 8 -13.12 15.03 5.25
N ASP A 9 -13.00 16.33 4.98
CA ASP A 9 -12.32 16.88 3.81
C ASP A 9 -10.85 16.45 3.72
N THR A 10 -10.14 16.37 4.85
CA THR A 10 -8.74 15.90 4.89
C THR A 10 -8.63 14.43 4.53
N ARG A 11 -9.55 13.59 5.00
CA ARG A 11 -9.58 12.16 4.65
C ARG A 11 -9.86 11.97 3.17
N GLN A 12 -10.83 12.72 2.64
CA GLN A 12 -11.18 12.69 1.23
C GLN A 12 -10.03 13.19 0.34
N PHE A 13 -9.33 14.23 0.78
CA PHE A 13 -8.13 14.72 0.11
C PHE A 13 -7.06 13.63 -0.01
N PHE A 14 -6.66 13.00 1.10
CA PHE A 14 -5.62 11.96 1.05
C PHE A 14 -6.05 10.73 0.25
N ALA A 15 -7.32 10.31 0.38
CA ALA A 15 -7.85 9.22 -0.44
C ALA A 15 -7.81 9.56 -1.94
N THR A 16 -8.15 10.80 -2.30
CA THR A 16 -8.09 11.29 -3.69
C THR A 16 -6.67 11.31 -4.23
N VAL A 17 -5.71 11.84 -3.45
CA VAL A 17 -4.29 11.87 -3.82
C VAL A 17 -3.75 10.45 -4.00
N GLN A 18 -4.03 9.55 -3.04
CA GLN A 18 -3.58 8.16 -3.15
C GLN A 18 -4.16 7.46 -4.38
N ASN A 19 -5.46 7.58 -4.64
CA ASN A 19 -6.06 6.93 -5.81
C ASN A 19 -5.52 7.48 -7.14
N LYS A 20 -5.27 8.79 -7.23
CA LYS A 20 -4.65 9.39 -8.43
C LYS A 20 -3.23 8.87 -8.66
N LEU A 21 -2.43 8.75 -7.60
CA LEU A 21 -1.07 8.21 -7.69
C LEU A 21 -1.07 6.73 -8.07
N HIS A 22 -1.89 5.89 -7.41
CA HIS A 22 -1.99 4.47 -7.77
C HIS A 22 -2.46 4.29 -9.21
N PHE A 23 -3.45 5.07 -9.66
CA PHE A 23 -3.97 4.98 -11.01
C PHE A 23 -2.94 5.41 -12.05
N ALA A 24 -2.22 6.50 -11.82
CA ALA A 24 -1.16 6.95 -12.73
C ALA A 24 -0.10 5.86 -12.98
N ILE A 25 0.20 5.05 -11.95
CA ILE A 25 1.22 4.00 -12.05
C ILE A 25 0.68 2.69 -12.60
N THR A 26 -0.55 2.32 -12.25
CA THR A 26 -1.06 0.95 -12.45
C THR A 26 -2.29 0.86 -13.35
N GLY A 27 -2.91 1.99 -13.70
CA GLY A 27 -4.23 2.04 -14.32
C GLY A 27 -5.38 1.64 -13.38
N GLN A 28 -5.10 1.46 -12.08
CA GLN A 28 -6.05 0.99 -11.08
C GLN A 28 -6.06 1.90 -9.83
N THR A 29 -7.24 2.10 -9.26
CA THR A 29 -7.40 2.68 -7.92
C THR A 29 -6.88 1.73 -6.84
N ALA A 30 -6.67 2.23 -5.62
CA ALA A 30 -6.22 1.40 -4.52
C ALA A 30 -7.17 0.22 -4.23
N ALA A 31 -8.48 0.45 -4.33
CA ALA A 31 -9.49 -0.60 -4.15
C ALA A 31 -9.42 -1.67 -5.25
N GLU A 32 -9.23 -1.26 -6.50
CA GLU A 32 -9.09 -2.18 -7.64
C GLU A 32 -7.81 -3.01 -7.55
N ILE A 33 -6.69 -2.41 -7.13
CA ILE A 33 -5.43 -3.14 -6.87
C ILE A 33 -5.65 -4.23 -5.83
N ILE A 34 -6.24 -3.87 -4.68
CA ILE A 34 -6.49 -4.83 -3.59
C ILE A 34 -7.40 -5.96 -4.09
N ALA A 35 -8.53 -5.62 -4.72
CA ALA A 35 -9.49 -6.60 -5.21
C ALA A 35 -8.91 -7.53 -6.28
N ALA A 36 -8.04 -7.03 -7.14
CA ALA A 36 -7.43 -7.81 -8.22
C ALA A 36 -6.23 -8.65 -7.76
N ARG A 37 -5.46 -8.17 -6.77
CA ARG A 37 -4.14 -8.76 -6.43
C ARG A 37 -4.12 -9.56 -5.14
N ALA A 38 -5.05 -9.33 -4.20
CA ALA A 38 -5.16 -10.10 -2.97
C ALA A 38 -5.67 -11.52 -3.27
N ARG A 39 -4.78 -12.51 -3.28
CA ARG A 39 -5.06 -13.85 -3.81
C ARG A 39 -4.42 -14.94 -2.96
N SER A 40 -5.22 -15.76 -2.27
CA SER A 40 -4.75 -16.81 -1.36
C SER A 40 -3.99 -17.95 -2.04
N ASP A 41 -4.18 -18.12 -3.34
CA ASP A 41 -3.48 -19.08 -4.20
C ASP A 41 -2.07 -18.60 -4.64
N LYS A 42 -1.72 -17.34 -4.38
CA LYS A 42 -0.40 -16.78 -4.66
C LYS A 42 0.50 -16.83 -3.43
N GLN A 43 1.81 -16.92 -3.67
CA GLN A 43 2.81 -16.72 -2.62
C GLN A 43 2.56 -15.38 -1.93
N ASN A 44 2.60 -15.38 -0.59
CA ASN A 44 2.39 -14.19 0.24
C ASN A 44 1.09 -13.44 -0.08
N MET A 45 0.05 -14.12 -0.55
CA MET A 45 -1.19 -13.52 -1.05
C MET A 45 -1.07 -12.56 -2.23
N GLY A 46 0.07 -12.55 -2.93
CA GLY A 46 0.40 -11.55 -3.94
C GLY A 46 1.02 -10.28 -3.39
N LEU A 47 1.27 -10.18 -2.07
CA LEU A 47 1.99 -9.07 -1.46
C LEU A 47 3.47 -9.12 -1.87
N THR A 48 4.02 -7.96 -2.20
CA THR A 48 5.44 -7.73 -2.48
C THR A 48 6.16 -7.13 -1.28
N SER A 49 5.41 -6.49 -0.36
CA SER A 49 5.91 -5.93 0.89
C SER A 49 4.82 -5.95 1.96
N TRP A 50 5.19 -6.11 3.23
CA TRP A 50 4.27 -6.01 4.37
C TRP A 50 5.06 -5.73 5.65
N ARG A 51 4.38 -5.37 6.74
CA ARG A 51 5.05 -4.84 7.94
C ARG A 51 6.14 -5.74 8.52
N LYS A 52 5.95 -7.05 8.44
CA LYS A 52 6.91 -8.04 8.98
C LYS A 52 7.63 -8.82 7.88
N GLY A 53 7.51 -8.41 6.61
CA GLY A 53 8.11 -9.14 5.50
C GLY A 53 9.62 -8.92 5.38
N PRO A 54 10.35 -9.83 4.71
CA PRO A 54 9.82 -11.06 4.10
C PRO A 54 9.62 -12.23 5.08
N ASP A 55 10.17 -12.15 6.30
CA ASP A 55 10.31 -13.33 7.18
C ASP A 55 9.15 -13.54 8.19
N GLY A 56 8.29 -12.55 8.38
CA GLY A 56 7.21 -12.58 9.36
C GLY A 56 5.82 -12.76 8.74
N LYS A 57 4.85 -13.06 9.60
CA LYS A 57 3.46 -13.28 9.18
C LYS A 57 2.85 -12.06 8.48
N ILE A 58 1.95 -12.35 7.56
CA ILE A 58 1.05 -11.38 6.95
C ILE A 58 -0.09 -11.16 7.93
N LEU A 59 -0.43 -9.91 8.21
CA LEU A 59 -1.53 -9.56 9.10
C LEU A 59 -2.74 -9.07 8.30
N PRO A 60 -3.96 -9.06 8.89
CA PRO A 60 -5.15 -8.59 8.18
C PRO A 60 -5.02 -7.12 7.72
N GLY A 61 -4.24 -6.32 8.44
CA GLY A 61 -3.98 -4.92 8.04
C GLY A 61 -3.06 -4.80 6.83
N ASP A 62 -2.21 -5.80 6.56
CA ASP A 62 -1.28 -5.77 5.42
C ASP A 62 -2.03 -6.00 4.10
N VAL A 63 -3.06 -6.85 4.10
CA VAL A 63 -3.85 -7.16 2.90
C VAL A 63 -4.75 -6.02 2.45
N ALA A 64 -4.98 -5.03 3.31
CA ALA A 64 -5.80 -3.85 3.07
C ALA A 64 -5.03 -2.67 2.46
N ILE A 65 -3.72 -2.81 2.23
CA ILE A 65 -2.85 -1.73 1.75
C ILE A 65 -2.50 -1.99 0.28
N ALA A 66 -3.00 -1.15 -0.63
CA ALA A 66 -2.73 -1.31 -2.07
C ALA A 66 -1.23 -1.27 -2.43
N LYS A 67 -0.48 -0.37 -1.79
CA LYS A 67 0.98 -0.24 -1.97
C LYS A 67 1.73 -1.56 -1.74
N ASN A 68 1.23 -2.41 -0.86
CA ASN A 68 1.85 -3.69 -0.53
C ASN A 68 1.77 -4.71 -1.68
N TYR A 69 0.96 -4.45 -2.70
CA TYR A 69 0.81 -5.30 -3.89
C TYR A 69 1.52 -4.73 -5.14
N LEU A 70 2.25 -3.62 -5.00
CA LEU A 70 2.98 -3.03 -6.12
C LEU A 70 4.29 -3.77 -6.36
N ASP A 71 4.59 -4.09 -7.61
CA ASP A 71 5.90 -4.64 -7.95
C ASP A 71 7.01 -3.58 -7.81
N LYS A 72 8.26 -4.01 -7.98
CA LYS A 72 9.42 -3.12 -7.82
C LYS A 72 9.36 -1.93 -8.79
N THR A 73 8.98 -2.16 -10.04
CA THR A 73 8.93 -1.11 -11.08
C THR A 73 7.81 -0.12 -10.77
N GLU A 74 6.63 -0.60 -10.41
CA GLU A 74 5.50 0.23 -9.98
C GLU A 74 5.86 1.05 -8.74
N LEU A 75 6.50 0.43 -7.74
CA LEU A 75 6.92 1.11 -6.52
C LEU A 75 8.00 2.18 -6.81
N ASP A 76 8.96 1.89 -7.68
CA ASP A 76 9.99 2.84 -8.09
C ASP A 76 9.36 4.05 -8.81
N HIS A 77 8.40 3.83 -9.70
CA HIS A 77 7.68 4.91 -10.39
C HIS A 77 6.84 5.73 -9.41
N LEU A 78 6.09 5.07 -8.52
CA LEU A 78 5.31 5.73 -7.48
C LEU A 78 6.19 6.63 -6.62
N ASN A 79 7.35 6.12 -6.16
CA ASN A 79 8.29 6.88 -5.35
C ASN A 79 8.79 8.13 -6.10
N ARG A 80 9.15 8.01 -7.38
CA ARG A 80 9.61 9.16 -8.20
C ARG A 80 8.54 10.25 -8.32
N VAL A 81 7.29 9.87 -8.61
CA VAL A 81 6.18 10.83 -8.73
C VAL A 81 5.88 11.50 -7.38
N VAL A 82 5.89 10.73 -6.30
CA VAL A 82 5.71 11.27 -4.94
C VAL A 82 6.82 12.26 -4.59
N THR A 83 8.08 11.93 -4.87
CA THR A 83 9.22 12.84 -4.65
C THR A 83 9.04 14.13 -5.45
N MET A 84 8.77 14.05 -6.76
CA MET A 84 8.54 15.25 -7.57
C MET A 84 7.41 16.13 -7.04
N TYR A 85 6.34 15.52 -6.53
CA TYR A 85 5.20 16.24 -5.97
C TYR A 85 5.55 16.92 -4.64
N LEU A 86 6.35 16.26 -3.78
CA LEU A 86 6.84 16.85 -2.53
C LEU A 86 7.85 17.98 -2.80
N ASP A 87 8.76 17.81 -3.74
CA ASP A 87 9.72 18.86 -4.14
C ASP A 87 8.99 20.10 -4.68
N TYR A 88 7.96 19.89 -5.50
CA TYR A 88 7.09 20.97 -5.95
C TYR A 88 6.41 21.67 -4.77
N ALA A 89 5.95 20.90 -3.78
CA ALA A 89 5.29 21.46 -2.61
C ALA A 89 6.25 22.31 -1.76
N GLU A 90 7.46 21.83 -1.56
CA GLU A 90 8.53 22.54 -0.86
C GLU A 90 8.88 23.87 -1.56
N LEU A 91 8.97 23.87 -2.90
CA LEU A 91 9.21 25.10 -3.67
C LEU A 91 8.09 26.14 -3.50
N GLN A 92 6.82 25.72 -3.40
CA GLN A 92 5.73 26.67 -3.11
C GLN A 92 5.82 27.23 -1.69
N ALA A 93 6.20 26.40 -0.72
CA ALA A 93 6.41 26.81 0.66
C ALA A 93 7.54 27.85 0.77
N ILE A 94 8.70 27.61 0.14
CA ILE A 94 9.84 28.55 0.09
C ILE A 94 9.44 29.90 -0.52
N ARG A 95 8.53 29.88 -1.51
CA ARG A 95 8.03 31.08 -2.19
C ARG A 95 6.92 31.80 -1.43
N ASN A 96 6.59 31.37 -0.22
CA ASN A 96 5.47 31.88 0.58
C ASN A 96 4.14 31.89 -0.20
N LYS A 97 3.90 30.86 -1.01
CA LYS A 97 2.65 30.66 -1.76
C LYS A 97 1.83 29.55 -1.09
N PRO A 98 1.02 29.87 -0.06
CA PRO A 98 0.17 28.88 0.57
C PRO A 98 -0.88 28.38 -0.43
N LEU A 99 -1.07 27.06 -0.46
CA LEU A 99 -2.09 26.40 -1.27
C LEU A 99 -3.08 25.67 -0.36
N TYR A 100 -4.34 25.64 -0.78
CA TYR A 100 -5.41 24.87 -0.14
C TYR A 100 -5.44 23.43 -0.68
N MET A 101 -6.11 22.51 0.02
CA MET A 101 -6.19 21.09 -0.38
C MET A 101 -6.70 20.88 -1.82
N LYS A 102 -7.67 21.69 -2.26
CA LYS A 102 -8.17 21.65 -3.65
C LYS A 102 -7.09 22.02 -4.66
N ASP A 103 -6.26 23.02 -4.34
CA ASP A 103 -5.23 23.51 -5.25
C ASP A 103 -4.14 22.45 -5.39
N TRP A 104 -3.82 21.73 -4.30
CA TRP A 104 -2.93 20.58 -4.32
C TRP A 104 -3.41 19.47 -5.27
N ILE A 105 -4.71 19.15 -5.27
CA ILE A 105 -5.27 18.16 -6.23
C ILE A 105 -5.10 18.65 -7.67
N GLU A 106 -5.37 19.93 -7.94
CA GLU A 106 -5.18 20.51 -9.27
C GLU A 106 -3.71 20.48 -9.72
N LYS A 107 -2.78 20.79 -8.81
CA LYS A 107 -1.33 20.72 -9.08
C LYS A 107 -0.86 19.28 -9.31
N LEU A 108 -1.39 18.32 -8.57
CA LEU A 108 -1.12 16.90 -8.82
C LEU A 108 -1.59 16.49 -10.22
N ASN A 109 -2.82 16.84 -10.61
CA ASN A 109 -3.32 16.55 -11.96
C ASN A 109 -2.43 17.18 -13.05
N ALA A 110 -1.99 18.43 -12.85
CA ALA A 110 -1.11 19.11 -13.80
C ALA A 110 0.27 18.43 -13.90
N LEU A 111 0.84 18.01 -12.76
CA LEU A 111 2.11 17.29 -12.71
C LEU A 111 2.02 15.93 -13.42
N LEU A 112 0.96 15.16 -13.15
CA LEU A 112 0.73 13.87 -13.80
C LEU A 112 0.55 14.04 -15.32
N LYS A 113 -0.24 15.03 -15.74
CA LYS A 113 -0.46 15.35 -17.16
C LYS A 113 0.84 15.71 -17.86
N PHE A 114 1.63 16.59 -17.23
CA PHE A 114 2.92 17.04 -17.77
C PHE A 114 3.92 15.88 -17.89
N SER A 115 3.84 14.93 -16.97
CA SER A 115 4.71 13.75 -16.94
C SER A 115 4.15 12.58 -17.77
N GLU A 116 3.16 12.84 -18.64
CA GLU A 116 2.56 11.88 -19.58
C GLU A 116 1.87 10.67 -18.92
N TYR A 117 1.44 10.80 -17.65
CA TYR A 117 0.63 9.78 -16.99
C TYR A 117 -0.86 9.95 -17.30
N GLU A 118 -1.57 8.82 -17.36
CA GLU A 118 -3.03 8.83 -17.33
C GLU A 118 -3.54 9.32 -15.97
N ILE A 119 -4.64 10.08 -16.00
CA ILE A 119 -5.20 10.70 -14.80
C ILE A 119 -6.55 10.06 -14.51
N LEU A 120 -6.73 9.65 -13.26
CA LEU A 120 -8.03 9.22 -12.77
C LEU A 120 -9.03 10.38 -12.81
N THR A 121 -10.03 10.25 -13.69
CA THR A 121 -11.13 11.20 -13.90
C THR A 121 -12.47 10.74 -13.32
N ASN A 122 -12.55 9.50 -12.83
CA ASN A 122 -13.73 8.90 -12.22
C ASN A 122 -13.41 8.33 -10.82
N ALA A 123 -14.38 7.67 -10.18
CA ALA A 123 -14.22 7.13 -8.82
C ALA A 123 -13.61 5.70 -8.78
N GLY A 124 -13.26 5.11 -9.92
CA GLY A 124 -13.00 3.69 -10.07
C GLY A 124 -14.29 2.87 -10.19
N GLN A 125 -14.13 1.56 -10.38
CA GLN A 125 -15.23 0.60 -10.54
C GLN A 125 -15.52 -0.20 -9.27
N ILE A 126 -14.55 -0.29 -8.35
CA ILE A 126 -14.64 -1.11 -7.13
C ILE A 126 -14.63 -0.20 -5.90
N SER A 127 -15.61 -0.38 -5.00
CA SER A 127 -15.65 0.34 -3.74
C SER A 127 -14.60 -0.19 -2.76
N HIS A 128 -14.18 0.67 -1.83
CA HIS A 128 -13.21 0.28 -0.82
C HIS A 128 -13.72 -0.87 0.05
N GLU A 129 -14.99 -0.84 0.45
CA GLU A 129 -15.63 -1.88 1.26
C GLU A 129 -15.65 -3.24 0.55
N VAL A 130 -15.95 -3.23 -0.75
CA VAL A 130 -15.93 -4.45 -1.58
C VAL A 130 -14.51 -5.01 -1.65
N ALA A 131 -13.51 -4.16 -1.90
CA ALA A 131 -12.11 -4.58 -1.96
C ALA A 131 -11.63 -5.20 -0.64
N LEU A 132 -11.95 -4.58 0.50
CA LEU A 132 -11.60 -5.10 1.83
C LEU A 132 -12.31 -6.43 2.13
N ALA A 133 -13.58 -6.57 1.75
CA ALA A 133 -14.31 -7.81 1.94
C ALA A 133 -13.72 -8.97 1.11
N LEU A 134 -13.30 -8.69 -0.12
CA LEU A 134 -12.63 -9.68 -0.98
C LEU A 134 -11.27 -10.07 -0.41
N ALA A 135 -10.41 -9.10 -0.09
CA ALA A 135 -9.10 -9.36 0.48
C ALA A 135 -9.18 -10.09 1.84
N GLY A 136 -10.16 -9.75 2.68
CA GLY A 136 -10.41 -10.43 3.95
C GLY A 136 -10.79 -11.90 3.77
N LYS A 137 -11.63 -12.23 2.78
CA LYS A 137 -11.97 -13.63 2.46
C LYS A 137 -10.74 -14.44 2.03
N GLU A 138 -9.94 -13.86 1.14
CA GLU A 138 -8.68 -14.47 0.69
C GLU A 138 -7.70 -14.65 1.85
N TYR A 139 -7.65 -13.67 2.77
CA TYR A 139 -6.80 -13.74 3.95
C TYR A 139 -7.18 -14.89 4.88
N GLU A 140 -8.47 -15.13 5.14
CA GLU A 140 -8.90 -16.24 5.99
C GLU A 140 -8.56 -17.62 5.40
N ILE A 141 -8.50 -17.73 4.06
CA ILE A 141 -8.04 -18.94 3.39
C ILE A 141 -6.52 -19.08 3.56
N PHE A 142 -5.77 -18.02 3.23
CA PHE A 142 -4.31 -18.01 3.30
C PHE A 142 -3.78 -18.20 4.72
N LYS A 143 -4.43 -17.61 5.73
CA LYS A 143 -4.05 -17.71 7.13
C LYS A 143 -3.91 -19.16 7.59
N LYS A 144 -4.81 -20.04 7.15
CA LYS A 144 -4.73 -21.48 7.46
C LYS A 144 -3.50 -22.16 6.86
N ILE A 145 -3.04 -21.68 5.70
CA ILE A 145 -1.81 -22.15 5.04
C ILE A 145 -0.61 -21.61 5.81
N GLN A 146 -0.58 -20.30 6.07
CA GLN A 146 0.50 -19.64 6.79
C GLN A 146 0.69 -20.18 8.22
N ASP A 147 -0.39 -20.43 8.96
CA ASP A 147 -0.30 -20.93 10.33
C ASP A 147 0.24 -22.36 10.40
N LYS A 148 0.04 -23.17 9.35
CA LYS A 148 0.64 -24.52 9.27
C LYS A 148 2.13 -24.50 8.95
N SER A 149 2.58 -23.53 8.17
CA SER A 149 3.97 -23.43 7.71
C SER A 149 4.84 -22.54 8.60
N TYR A 150 4.26 -21.78 9.52
CA TYR A 150 4.99 -20.79 10.30
C TYR A 150 5.68 -21.43 11.51
N ILE A 151 7.00 -21.32 11.55
CA ILE A 151 7.84 -21.71 12.69
C ILE A 151 8.13 -20.42 13.48
N SER A 152 7.63 -20.34 14.71
CA SER A 152 7.87 -19.19 15.60
C SER A 152 9.34 -19.12 16.00
N ASP A 153 9.83 -17.93 16.38
CA ASP A 153 11.16 -17.80 16.96
C ASP A 153 11.30 -18.58 18.27
N PHE A 154 10.18 -18.79 18.98
CA PHE A 154 10.14 -19.72 20.11
C PHE A 154 10.33 -21.17 19.67
N ASP A 155 9.70 -21.59 18.57
CA ASP A 155 9.84 -22.96 18.05
C ASP A 155 11.28 -23.20 17.58
N LYS A 156 11.87 -22.21 16.88
CA LYS A 156 13.29 -22.23 16.49
C LYS A 156 14.22 -22.32 17.71
N GLU A 157 13.91 -21.57 18.77
CA GLU A 157 14.70 -21.57 20.00
C GLU A 157 14.60 -22.91 20.74
N ILE A 158 13.40 -23.51 20.79
CA ILE A 158 13.20 -24.86 21.35
C ILE A 158 13.96 -25.91 20.53
N GLU A 159 13.95 -25.84 19.21
CA GLU A 159 14.74 -26.74 18.36
C GLU A 159 16.24 -26.56 18.58
N ARG A 160 16.72 -25.31 18.71
CA ARG A 160 18.12 -25.01 19.02
C ARG A 160 18.56 -25.61 20.36
N ILE A 161 17.74 -25.45 21.40
CA ILE A 161 18.02 -26.00 22.74
C ILE A 161 18.01 -27.53 22.72
N LYS A 162 17.09 -28.15 21.97
CA LYS A 162 17.03 -29.62 21.82
C LYS A 162 18.22 -30.17 21.03
N GLY A 163 18.58 -29.54 19.91
CA GLY A 163 19.71 -29.96 19.07
C GLY A 163 21.07 -29.82 19.78
N GLY A 164 21.25 -28.82 20.63
CA GLY A 164 22.48 -28.66 21.44
C GLY A 164 22.66 -29.69 22.57
N HIS A 165 21.65 -30.52 22.85
CA HIS A 165 21.74 -31.56 23.88
C HIS A 165 22.20 -32.93 23.33
N ASP A 166 22.05 -33.16 22.03
CA ASP A 166 22.43 -34.42 21.38
C ASP A 166 23.93 -34.46 20.99
N ASP A 167 24.60 -33.31 20.83
CA ASP A 167 26.04 -33.21 20.54
C ASP A 167 26.95 -33.38 21.78
N ALA A 168 26.37 -33.58 22.97
CA ALA A 168 27.07 -33.68 24.25
C ALA A 168 27.13 -35.11 24.83
N ARG A 169 26.93 -36.15 24.01
CA ARG A 169 27.00 -37.56 24.43
C ARG A 169 27.99 -38.40 23.63
#